data_AF-A0A1S2F0Y8-F1
#
_entry.id   AF-A0A1S2F0Y8-F1
#
_cell.length_a   1.000
_cell.length_b   1.000
_cell.length_c   1.000
_cell.angle_alpha   90.00
_cell.angle_beta   90.00
_cell.angle_gamma   90.00
#
_symmetry.space_group_name_H-M   'P 1'
#
loop_
_entity.id
_entity.type
_entity.pdbx_description
1 polymer ?
#
loop_
_entity_poly.entity_id
_entity_poly.type
_entity_poly.pdbx_seq_one_letter_code
_entity_poly.pdbx_strand_id
1 'polypeptide(L)'
;MSPRPGIDRLQLLQTAADLADRDGLHAVTLAALAGKLGVRSPSLYNHVDGLPGLHAALMLYGLQTLHDRLLKAVAGRSGEDALRYVCLTYVDFARSHPGLYEAALQPLHPEQEEAQQVGNQIVELLLQILAPYQLSEQEALHAVRTLRSLCHGFSSLERGGQFAMDLNVDESLDFMIRIFIYGLQP
;
A
#
# COMPACT_ATOMS: atom_id res chain seq x y z
N MET A 1 14.94 -1.68 39.30
CA MET A 1 14.00 -1.68 38.17
C MET A 1 14.82 -1.91 36.91
N SER A 2 14.57 -2.98 36.16
CA SER A 2 15.28 -3.22 34.89
C SER A 2 14.88 -2.14 33.87
N PRO A 3 15.81 -1.64 33.04
CA PRO A 3 15.44 -0.68 32.00
C PRO A 3 14.45 -1.37 31.06
N ARG A 4 13.30 -0.74 30.81
CA ARG A 4 12.41 -1.19 29.74
C ARG A 4 13.21 -1.14 28.44
N PRO A 5 13.19 -2.20 27.60
CA PRO A 5 13.81 -2.11 26.30
C PRO A 5 13.27 -0.88 25.57
N GLY A 6 14.18 -0.08 25.01
CA GLY A 6 13.80 1.11 24.24
C GLY A 6 12.88 0.73 23.09
N ILE A 7 12.04 1.68 22.66
CA ILE A 7 11.15 1.46 21.52
C ILE A 7 12.00 1.17 20.28
N ASP A 8 11.63 0.15 19.51
CA ASP A 8 12.18 -0.07 18.18
C ASP A 8 11.38 0.72 17.13
N ARG A 9 12.06 1.23 16.10
CA ARG A 9 11.42 2.01 15.02
C ARG A 9 10.36 1.19 14.30
N LEU A 10 10.58 -0.11 14.12
CA LEU A 10 9.58 -1.00 13.51
C LEU A 10 8.32 -1.12 14.39
N GLN A 11 8.50 -1.30 15.71
CA GLN A 11 7.38 -1.36 16.66
C GLN A 11 6.55 -0.07 16.64
N LEU A 12 7.24 1.08 16.55
CA LEU A 12 6.59 2.39 16.43
C LEU A 12 5.72 2.47 15.16
N LEU A 13 6.26 2.06 14.02
CA LEU A 13 5.55 2.10 12.73
C LEU A 13 4.39 1.10 12.67
N GLN A 14 4.56 -0.12 13.20
CA GLN A 14 3.47 -1.10 13.32
C GLN A 14 2.33 -0.57 14.20
N THR A 15 2.68 0.05 15.34
CA THR A 15 1.67 0.62 16.24
C THR A 15 0.92 1.80 15.61
N ALA A 16 1.62 2.60 14.79
CA ALA A 16 1.04 3.70 14.02
C ALA A 16 0.15 3.18 12.88
N ALA A 17 0.57 2.14 12.16
CA ALA A 17 -0.24 1.47 11.13
C ALA A 17 -1.53 0.90 11.75
N ASP A 18 -1.43 0.18 12.86
CA ASP A 18 -2.58 -0.35 13.59
C ASP A 18 -3.55 0.75 14.06
N LEU A 19 -3.02 1.93 14.38
CA LEU A 19 -3.83 3.09 14.78
C LEU A 19 -4.52 3.71 13.56
N ALA A 20 -3.80 3.85 12.44
CA ALA A 20 -4.35 4.33 11.19
C ALA A 20 -5.46 3.39 10.67
N ASP A 21 -5.24 2.07 10.72
CA ASP A 21 -6.18 1.07 10.22
C ASP A 21 -7.50 1.05 11.01
N ARG A 22 -7.45 1.35 12.31
CA ARG A 22 -8.62 1.35 13.19
C ARG A 22 -9.36 2.67 13.20
N ASP A 23 -8.61 3.75 13.38
CA ASP A 23 -9.16 5.06 13.74
C ASP A 23 -8.97 6.10 12.63
N GLY A 24 -8.34 5.72 11.52
CA GLY A 24 -8.01 6.58 10.39
C GLY A 24 -6.67 7.30 10.55
N LEU A 25 -6.10 7.75 9.43
CA LEU A 25 -4.76 8.36 9.42
C LEU A 25 -4.65 9.61 10.31
N HIS A 26 -5.74 10.39 10.43
CA HIS A 26 -5.82 11.58 11.28
C HIS A 26 -5.63 11.27 12.78
N ALA A 27 -5.93 10.04 13.23
CA ALA A 27 -5.74 9.63 14.62
C ALA A 27 -4.27 9.38 14.97
N VAL A 28 -3.40 9.22 13.96
CA VAL A 28 -1.97 8.98 14.14
C VAL A 28 -1.28 10.26 14.61
N THR A 29 -1.23 10.44 15.93
CA THR A 29 -0.56 11.56 16.60
C THR A 29 0.54 11.06 17.53
N LEU A 30 1.54 11.91 17.83
CA LEU A 30 2.60 11.57 18.80
C LEU A 30 2.03 11.22 20.18
N ALA A 31 0.96 11.90 20.61
CA ALA A 31 0.33 11.65 21.91
C ALA A 31 -0.39 10.30 21.94
N ALA A 32 -1.19 9.98 20.91
CA ALA A 32 -1.86 8.69 20.81
C ALA A 32 -0.85 7.54 20.73
N LEU A 33 0.22 7.72 19.95
CA LEU A 33 1.28 6.72 19.80
C LEU A 33 2.06 6.50 21.10
N ALA A 34 2.43 7.57 21.80
CA ALA A 34 3.09 7.48 23.10
C ALA A 34 2.23 6.75 24.14
N GLY A 35 0.93 7.07 24.17
CA GLY A 35 -0.04 6.40 25.03
C GLY A 35 -0.13 4.89 24.75
N LYS A 36 -0.24 4.51 23.46
CA LYS A 36 -0.35 3.12 23.04
C LYS A 36 0.94 2.31 23.28
N LEU A 37 2.10 2.95 23.17
CA LEU A 37 3.41 2.35 23.44
C LEU A 37 3.81 2.38 24.93
N GLY A 38 3.04 3.05 25.79
CA GLY A 38 3.35 3.16 27.22
C GLY A 38 4.61 3.98 27.51
N VAL A 39 4.93 4.96 26.66
CA VAL A 39 6.09 5.85 26.79
C VAL A 39 5.68 7.32 26.89
N ARG A 40 6.65 8.19 27.12
CA ARG A 40 6.43 9.65 27.08
C ARG A 40 6.72 10.16 25.66
N SER A 41 5.94 11.14 25.19
CA SER A 41 6.09 11.72 23.85
C SER A 41 7.53 12.16 23.50
N PRO A 42 8.33 12.76 24.41
CA PRO A 42 9.73 13.09 24.15
C PRO A 42 10.57 11.90 23.68
N SER A 43 10.25 10.66 24.09
CA SER A 43 10.98 9.46 23.67
C SER A 43 10.77 9.13 22.20
N LEU A 44 9.67 9.57 21.58
CA LEU A 44 9.40 9.32 20.17
C LEU A 44 10.28 10.15 19.23
N TYR A 45 10.76 11.31 19.68
CA TYR A 45 11.62 12.19 18.88
C TYR A 45 12.99 11.57 18.55
N ASN A 46 13.40 10.53 19.27
CA ASN A 46 14.58 9.74 18.93
C ASN A 46 14.39 8.89 17.66
N HIS A 47 13.15 8.74 17.18
CA HIS A 47 12.80 7.86 16.07
C HIS A 47 12.13 8.58 14.89
N VAL A 48 11.47 9.72 15.15
CA VAL A 48 10.73 10.49 14.15
C VAL A 48 10.89 11.99 14.40
N ASP A 49 10.97 12.77 13.32
CA ASP A 49 11.04 14.24 13.40
C ASP A 49 9.64 14.85 13.52
N GLY A 50 9.09 14.76 14.72
CA GLY A 50 7.74 15.25 15.02
C GLY A 50 6.64 14.50 14.28
N LEU A 51 5.47 15.14 14.15
CA LEU A 51 4.31 14.57 13.47
C LEU A 51 4.51 14.43 11.96
N PRO A 52 5.07 15.41 11.22
CA PRO A 52 5.35 15.24 9.80
C PRO A 52 6.34 14.10 9.53
N GLY A 53 7.40 13.99 10.35
CA GLY A 53 8.35 12.88 10.25
C GLY A 53 7.72 11.52 10.54
N LEU A 54 6.75 11.45 11.47
CA LEU A 54 5.97 10.24 11.72
C LEU A 54 5.13 9.83 10.51
N HIS A 55 4.40 10.78 9.90
CA HIS A 55 3.57 10.51 8.73
C HIS A 55 4.42 10.12 7.51
N ALA A 56 5.55 10.79 7.28
CA ALA A 56 6.49 10.43 6.21
C ALA A 56 7.07 9.01 6.41
N ALA A 57 7.44 8.67 7.65
CA ALA A 57 7.95 7.34 7.97
C ALA A 57 6.86 6.25 7.81
N LEU A 58 5.61 6.56 8.17
CA LEU A 58 4.47 5.66 7.99
C LEU A 58 4.12 5.44 6.51
N MET A 59 4.16 6.50 5.69
CA MET A 59 3.98 6.42 4.25
C MET A 59 5.04 5.51 3.61
N LEU A 60 6.32 5.73 3.92
CA LEU A 60 7.41 4.87 3.45
C LEU A 60 7.22 3.41 3.89
N TYR A 61 6.85 3.18 5.15
CA TYR A 61 6.55 1.85 5.67
C TYR A 61 5.40 1.18 4.90
N GLY A 62 4.35 1.93 4.56
CA GLY A 62 3.24 1.44 3.76
C GLY A 62 3.65 1.07 2.34
N LEU A 63 4.45 1.91 1.68
CA LEU A 63 4.99 1.63 0.34
C LEU A 63 5.88 0.38 0.35
N GLN A 64 6.79 0.25 1.31
CA GLN A 64 7.66 -0.93 1.47
C GLN A 64 6.83 -2.20 1.72
N THR A 65 5.84 -2.12 2.60
CA THR A 65 4.95 -3.25 2.91
C THR A 65 4.15 -3.69 1.68
N LEU A 66 3.61 -2.74 0.91
CA LEU A 66 2.91 -3.03 -0.35
C LEU A 66 3.86 -3.68 -1.35
N HIS A 67 5.02 -3.07 -1.59
CA HIS A 67 6.04 -3.60 -2.51
C HIS A 67 6.41 -5.05 -2.18
N ASP A 68 6.72 -5.33 -0.91
CA ASP A 68 7.11 -6.67 -0.46
C ASP A 68 5.99 -7.71 -0.64
N ARG A 69 4.72 -7.31 -0.43
CA ARG A 69 3.57 -8.18 -0.68
C ARG A 69 3.41 -8.47 -2.17
N LEU A 70 3.50 -7.45 -3.03
CA LEU A 70 3.40 -7.62 -4.48
C LEU A 70 4.52 -8.50 -5.02
N LEU A 71 5.76 -8.29 -4.56
CA LEU A 71 6.92 -9.09 -4.97
C LEU A 71 6.74 -10.56 -4.61
N LYS A 72 6.28 -10.85 -3.38
CA LYS A 72 5.97 -12.24 -2.94
C LYS A 72 4.82 -12.85 -3.74
N ALA A 73 3.80 -12.05 -4.08
CA ALA A 73 2.63 -12.52 -4.82
C ALA A 73 2.99 -13.00 -6.23
N VAL A 74 4.03 -12.46 -6.87
CA VAL A 74 4.44 -12.86 -8.22
C VAL A 74 5.59 -13.84 -8.26
N ALA A 75 6.20 -14.17 -7.12
CA ALA A 75 7.28 -15.15 -7.06
C ALA A 75 6.84 -16.49 -7.67
N GLY A 76 7.53 -16.92 -8.74
CA GLY A 76 7.22 -18.15 -9.47
C GLY A 76 6.00 -18.10 -10.39
N ARG A 77 5.43 -16.91 -10.64
CA ARG A 77 4.28 -16.70 -11.54
C ARG A 77 4.67 -15.85 -12.74
N SER A 78 3.94 -16.00 -13.85
CA SER A 78 4.12 -15.21 -15.08
C SER A 78 2.80 -15.00 -15.80
N GLY A 79 2.78 -14.12 -16.81
CA GLY A 79 1.62 -13.90 -17.67
C GLY A 79 0.36 -13.47 -16.91
N GLU A 80 -0.78 -14.09 -17.25
CA GLU A 80 -2.08 -13.78 -16.65
C GLU A 80 -2.12 -14.07 -15.15
N ASP A 81 -1.48 -15.14 -14.70
CA ASP A 81 -1.43 -15.50 -13.27
C ASP A 81 -0.70 -14.43 -12.45
N ALA A 82 0.43 -13.90 -12.95
CA ALA A 82 1.14 -12.84 -12.26
C ALA A 82 0.29 -11.56 -12.15
N LEU A 83 -0.37 -11.14 -13.23
CA LEU A 83 -1.26 -9.97 -13.20
C LEU A 83 -2.42 -10.17 -12.23
N ARG A 84 -3.07 -11.34 -12.28
CA ARG A 84 -4.18 -11.68 -11.40
C ARG A 84 -3.76 -11.58 -9.94
N TYR A 85 -2.67 -12.24 -9.55
CA TYR A 85 -2.21 -12.24 -8.17
C TYR A 85 -1.73 -10.87 -7.68
N VAL A 86 -1.15 -10.04 -8.54
CA VAL A 86 -0.84 -8.64 -8.20
C VAL A 86 -2.11 -7.85 -7.88
N CYS A 87 -3.12 -7.90 -8.75
CA CYS A 87 -4.36 -7.15 -8.52
C CYS A 87 -5.06 -7.60 -7.24
N LEU A 88 -5.16 -8.92 -7.01
CA LEU A 88 -5.73 -9.47 -5.78
C LEU A 88 -4.94 -9.03 -4.54
N THR A 89 -3.61 -9.09 -4.58
CA THR A 89 -2.75 -8.69 -3.45
C THR A 89 -2.83 -7.19 -3.18
N TYR A 90 -2.95 -6.38 -4.23
CA TYR A 90 -3.11 -4.94 -4.11
C TYR A 90 -4.43 -4.60 -3.38
N VAL A 91 -5.54 -5.20 -3.79
CA VAL A 91 -6.86 -4.99 -3.15
C VAL A 91 -6.88 -5.57 -1.74
N ASP A 92 -6.30 -6.75 -1.52
CA ASP A 92 -6.16 -7.35 -0.19
C ASP A 92 -5.35 -6.46 0.77
N PHE A 93 -4.28 -5.81 0.29
CA PHE A 93 -3.54 -4.84 1.11
C PHE A 93 -4.42 -3.66 1.53
N ALA A 94 -5.21 -3.10 0.61
CA ALA A 94 -6.15 -2.02 0.92
C ALA A 94 -7.28 -2.46 1.89
N ARG A 95 -7.73 -3.71 1.81
CA ARG A 95 -8.72 -4.31 2.73
C ARG A 95 -8.15 -4.57 4.12
N SER A 96 -6.96 -5.17 4.19
CA SER A 96 -6.32 -5.59 5.44
C SER A 96 -5.66 -4.43 6.20
N HIS A 97 -5.25 -3.38 5.49
CA HIS A 97 -4.59 -2.22 6.06
C HIS A 97 -5.12 -0.89 5.46
N PRO A 98 -6.40 -0.53 5.70
CA PRO A 98 -7.01 0.61 5.05
C PRO A 98 -6.34 1.95 5.38
N GLY A 99 -5.84 2.13 6.61
CA GLY A 99 -5.20 3.36 7.06
C GLY A 99 -3.74 3.44 6.63
N LEU A 100 -3.02 2.31 6.65
CA LEU A 100 -1.67 2.25 6.09
C LEU A 100 -1.68 2.44 4.57
N TYR A 101 -2.69 1.90 3.89
CA TYR A 101 -2.91 2.10 2.47
C TYR A 101 -3.18 3.58 2.16
N GLU A 102 -4.04 4.25 2.94
CA GLU A 102 -4.26 5.69 2.85
C GLU A 102 -2.96 6.49 3.04
N ALA A 103 -2.11 6.10 4.00
CA ALA A 103 -0.81 6.73 4.23
C ALA A 103 0.13 6.55 3.03
N ALA A 104 0.20 5.34 2.46
CA ALA A 104 1.07 5.01 1.32
C ALA A 104 0.67 5.73 0.02
N LEU A 105 -0.59 6.19 -0.08
CA LEU A 105 -1.10 6.92 -1.25
C LEU A 105 -1.05 8.44 -1.12
N GLN A 106 -0.56 8.98 0.00
CA GLN A 106 -0.34 10.41 0.11
C GLN A 106 0.62 10.90 -1.00
N PRO A 107 0.43 12.13 -1.51
CA PRO A 107 1.34 12.69 -2.50
C PRO A 107 2.79 12.68 -2.01
N LEU A 108 3.68 12.14 -2.84
CA LEU A 108 5.11 12.19 -2.59
C LEU A 108 5.64 13.62 -2.81
N HIS A 109 6.51 14.06 -1.92
CA HIS A 109 7.25 15.31 -2.02
C HIS A 109 8.70 15.07 -2.47
N PRO A 110 9.33 16.04 -3.17
CA PRO A 110 10.69 15.89 -3.71
C PRO A 110 11.75 15.46 -2.70
N GLU A 111 11.63 15.88 -1.44
CA GLU A 111 12.55 15.56 -0.35
C GLU A 111 12.43 14.11 0.18
N GLN A 112 11.43 13.35 -0.27
CA GLN A 112 11.16 11.98 0.17
C GLN A 112 11.80 10.95 -0.78
N GLU A 113 13.12 11.04 -0.99
CA GLU A 113 13.86 10.24 -1.98
C GLU A 113 13.66 8.73 -1.81
N GLU A 114 13.73 8.21 -0.58
CA GLU A 114 13.55 6.78 -0.29
C GLU A 114 12.14 6.29 -0.67
N ALA A 115 11.11 7.11 -0.41
CA ALA A 115 9.74 6.77 -0.76
C ALA A 115 9.52 6.80 -2.29
N GLN A 116 10.16 7.75 -2.99
CA GLN A 116 10.17 7.78 -4.45
C GLN A 116 10.86 6.53 -5.03
N GLN A 117 11.99 6.10 -4.46
CA GLN A 117 12.69 4.89 -4.88
C GLN A 117 11.80 3.65 -4.74
N VAL A 118 11.14 3.45 -3.61
CA VAL A 118 10.21 2.32 -3.40
C VAL A 118 9.00 2.41 -4.35
N GLY A 119 8.47 3.62 -4.57
CA GLY A 119 7.41 3.85 -5.55
C GLY A 119 7.82 3.46 -6.97
N ASN A 120 9.05 3.77 -7.38
CA ASN A 120 9.61 3.37 -8.66
C ASN A 120 9.79 1.85 -8.75
N GLN A 121 10.25 1.19 -7.69
CA GLN A 121 10.36 -0.27 -7.64
C GLN A 121 9.01 -0.98 -7.83
N ILE A 122 7.92 -0.43 -7.26
CA ILE A 122 6.56 -0.94 -7.52
C ILE A 122 6.20 -0.79 -9.01
N VAL A 123 6.50 0.37 -9.62
CA VAL A 123 6.23 0.58 -11.05
C VAL A 123 7.05 -0.37 -11.93
N GLU A 124 8.34 -0.55 -11.63
CA GLU A 124 9.24 -1.47 -12.33
C GLU A 124 8.75 -2.92 -12.24
N LEU A 125 8.33 -3.36 -11.06
CA LEU A 125 7.72 -4.68 -10.85
C LEU A 125 6.50 -4.88 -11.76
N LEU A 126 5.61 -3.89 -11.83
CA LEU A 126 4.41 -3.96 -12.68
C LEU A 126 4.77 -3.98 -14.18
N LEU A 127 5.76 -3.20 -14.60
CA LEU A 127 6.27 -3.24 -15.98
C LEU A 127 6.86 -4.60 -16.34
N GLN A 128 7.61 -5.22 -15.43
CA GLN A 128 8.17 -6.57 -15.64
C GLN A 128 7.08 -7.62 -15.84
N ILE A 129 5.97 -7.52 -15.09
CA ILE A 129 4.83 -8.43 -15.22
C ILE A 129 4.12 -8.25 -16.57
N LEU A 130 4.10 -7.02 -17.10
CA LEU A 130 3.49 -6.67 -18.38
C LEU A 130 4.38 -7.00 -19.59
N ALA A 131 5.67 -7.28 -19.39
CA ALA A 131 6.63 -7.55 -20.47
C ALA A 131 6.17 -8.64 -21.48
N PRO A 132 5.51 -9.75 -21.08
CA PRO A 132 5.04 -10.76 -22.03
C PRO A 132 3.96 -10.28 -23.01
N TYR A 133 3.26 -9.18 -22.72
CA TYR A 133 2.16 -8.65 -23.54
C TYR A 133 2.65 -7.81 -24.73
N GLN A 134 3.96 -7.63 -24.91
CA GLN A 134 4.57 -6.99 -26.08
C GLN A 134 4.05 -5.57 -26.38
N LEU A 135 3.62 -4.86 -25.34
CA LEU A 135 3.21 -3.47 -25.39
C LEU A 135 4.40 -2.56 -25.73
N SER A 136 4.16 -1.45 -26.42
CA SER A 136 5.13 -0.36 -26.48
C SER A 136 5.40 0.21 -25.08
N GLU A 137 6.52 0.91 -24.89
CA GLU A 137 6.87 1.54 -23.61
C GLU A 137 5.74 2.46 -23.09
N GLN A 138 5.16 3.26 -23.98
CA GLN A 138 4.07 4.16 -23.64
C GLN A 138 2.80 3.39 -23.23
N GLU A 139 2.44 2.33 -23.96
CA GLU A 139 1.30 1.47 -23.63
C GLU A 139 1.49 0.74 -22.30
N ALA A 140 2.71 0.25 -22.01
CA ALA A 140 3.03 -0.38 -20.74
C ALA A 140 2.85 0.59 -19.56
N LEU A 141 3.31 1.84 -19.70
CA LEU A 141 3.09 2.88 -18.67
C LEU A 141 1.61 3.23 -18.51
N HIS A 142 0.84 3.28 -19.60
CA HIS A 142 -0.62 3.43 -19.53
C HIS A 142 -1.28 2.24 -18.84
N ALA A 143 -0.86 1.01 -19.13
CA ALA A 143 -1.38 -0.20 -18.48
C ALA A 143 -1.08 -0.23 -16.97
N VAL A 144 0.11 0.19 -16.55
CA VAL A 144 0.45 0.35 -15.11
C VAL A 144 -0.48 1.35 -14.43
N ARG A 145 -0.74 2.51 -15.07
CA ARG A 145 -1.70 3.50 -14.54
C ARG A 145 -3.10 2.92 -14.45
N THR A 146 -3.56 2.22 -15.49
CA THR A 146 -4.87 1.56 -15.54
C THR A 146 -5.02 0.53 -14.42
N LEU A 147 -4.07 -0.39 -14.27
CA LEU A 147 -4.09 -1.41 -13.21
C LEU A 147 -4.23 -0.77 -11.83
N ARG A 148 -3.38 0.21 -11.51
CA ARG A 148 -3.41 0.90 -10.22
C ARG A 148 -4.72 1.66 -10.01
N SER A 149 -5.27 2.26 -11.07
CA SER A 149 -6.52 3.01 -11.01
C SER A 149 -7.72 2.10 -10.77
N LEU A 150 -7.76 0.93 -11.44
CA LEU A 150 -8.77 -0.10 -11.24
C LEU A 150 -8.72 -0.64 -9.81
N CYS A 151 -7.54 -1.04 -9.32
CA CYS A 151 -7.40 -1.60 -7.98
C CYS A 151 -7.71 -0.55 -6.89
N HIS A 152 -7.23 0.69 -7.06
CA HIS A 152 -7.53 1.78 -6.13
C HIS A 152 -9.01 2.14 -6.13
N GLY A 153 -9.61 2.32 -7.31
CA GLY A 153 -11.02 2.62 -7.47
C GLY A 153 -11.90 1.55 -6.84
N PHE A 154 -11.65 0.28 -7.17
CA PHE A 154 -12.37 -0.85 -6.59
C PHE A 154 -12.30 -0.85 -5.06
N SER A 155 -11.10 -0.75 -4.49
CA SER A 155 -10.88 -0.75 -3.04
C SER A 155 -11.54 0.45 -2.35
N SER A 156 -11.53 1.62 -3.00
CA SER A 156 -12.14 2.85 -2.47
C SER A 156 -13.66 2.76 -2.45
N LEU A 157 -14.27 2.27 -3.54
CA LEU A 157 -15.72 2.04 -3.64
C LEU A 157 -16.18 0.98 -2.63
N GLU A 158 -15.45 -0.13 -2.53
CA GLU A 158 -15.73 -1.23 -1.59
C GLU A 158 -15.70 -0.73 -0.14
N ARG A 159 -14.61 -0.07 0.26
CA ARG A 159 -14.44 0.48 1.61
C ARG A 159 -15.51 1.52 1.95
N GLY A 160 -15.95 2.28 0.95
CA GLY A 160 -17.04 3.23 1.08
C GLY A 160 -18.44 2.61 1.17
N GLY A 161 -18.58 1.28 1.06
CA GLY A 161 -19.87 0.59 1.03
C GLY A 161 -20.70 0.90 -0.22
N GLN A 162 -20.04 1.27 -1.33
CA GLN A 162 -20.72 1.78 -2.54
C GLN A 162 -21.16 0.67 -3.49
N PHE A 163 -20.79 -0.59 -3.23
CA PHE A 163 -21.30 -1.76 -3.91
C PHE A 163 -22.61 -2.24 -3.26
N ALA A 164 -23.70 -1.50 -3.50
CA ALA A 164 -25.02 -1.76 -2.92
C ALA A 164 -25.86 -2.83 -3.65
N MET A 165 -25.38 -3.33 -4.80
CA MET A 165 -26.07 -4.36 -5.58
C MET A 165 -25.90 -5.73 -4.93
N ASP A 166 -26.88 -6.63 -5.10
CA ASP A 166 -26.84 -8.01 -4.57
C ASP A 166 -25.94 -8.90 -5.44
N LEU A 167 -24.64 -8.64 -5.38
CA LEU A 167 -23.58 -9.38 -6.07
C LEU A 167 -22.43 -9.63 -5.09
N ASN A 168 -21.75 -10.76 -5.27
CA ASN A 168 -20.53 -11.01 -4.53
C ASN A 168 -19.42 -10.04 -5.00
N VAL A 169 -18.80 -9.35 -4.05
CA VAL A 169 -17.77 -8.34 -4.34
C VAL A 169 -16.51 -8.98 -4.91
N ASP A 170 -16.10 -10.16 -4.43
CA ASP A 170 -14.93 -10.86 -4.96
C ASP A 170 -15.16 -11.39 -6.38
N GLU A 171 -16.39 -11.77 -6.74
CA GLU A 171 -16.74 -12.08 -8.14
C GLU A 171 -16.63 -10.84 -9.04
N SER A 172 -16.98 -9.67 -8.53
CA SER A 172 -16.84 -8.39 -9.26
C SER A 172 -15.37 -8.01 -9.45
N LEU A 173 -14.53 -8.26 -8.44
CA LEU A 173 -13.08 -8.08 -8.51
C LEU A 173 -12.46 -9.01 -9.55
N ASP A 174 -12.82 -10.29 -9.52
CA ASP A 174 -12.38 -11.29 -10.50
C ASP A 174 -12.75 -10.86 -11.92
N PHE A 175 -13.99 -10.42 -12.11
CA PHE A 175 -14.51 -9.95 -13.38
C PHE A 175 -13.73 -8.74 -13.91
N MET A 176 -13.44 -7.75 -13.05
CA MET A 176 -12.64 -6.58 -13.40
C MET A 176 -11.22 -6.97 -13.84
N ILE A 177 -10.57 -7.87 -13.10
CA ILE A 177 -9.22 -8.35 -13.42
C ILE A 177 -9.23 -9.06 -14.78
N ARG A 178 -10.23 -9.91 -15.04
CA ARG A 178 -10.37 -10.61 -16.32
C ARG A 178 -10.55 -9.65 -17.49
N ILE A 179 -11.38 -8.60 -17.34
CA ILE A 179 -11.53 -7.56 -18.38
C ILE A 179 -10.19 -6.87 -18.66
N PHE A 180 -9.47 -6.50 -17.60
CA PHE A 180 -8.17 -5.84 -17.75
C PHE A 180 -7.18 -6.73 -18.50
N ILE A 181 -7.02 -8.00 -18.11
CA ILE A 181 -6.13 -8.94 -18.78
C ILE A 181 -6.52 -9.15 -20.25
N TYR A 182 -7.81 -9.33 -20.53
CA TYR A 182 -8.32 -9.49 -21.90
C TYR A 182 -8.02 -8.24 -22.76
N GLY A 183 -8.14 -7.04 -22.19
CA GLY A 183 -7.83 -5.79 -22.89
C GLY A 183 -6.34 -5.57 -23.20
N LEU A 184 -5.43 -6.39 -22.64
CA LEU A 184 -4.01 -6.37 -22.95
C LEU A 184 -3.62 -7.39 -24.03
N GLN A 185 -4.53 -8.31 -24.39
CA GLN A 185 -4.27 -9.27 -25.45
C GLN A 185 -4.29 -8.55 -26.81
N PRO A 186 -3.35 -8.88 -27.72
CA PRO A 186 -3.26 -8.27 -29.05
C PRO A 186 -4.42 -8.63 -29.98
#